data_AF-A0A2E6SHV0-F1
#
_entry.id   AF-A0A2E6SHV0-F1
#
_cell.length_a   1.000
_cell.length_b   1.000
_cell.length_c   1.000
_cell.angle_alpha   90.00
_cell.angle_beta   90.00
_cell.angle_gamma   90.00
#
_symmetry.space_group_name_H-M   'P 1'
#
loop_
_entity.id
_entity.type
_entity.pdbx_description
1 polymer ?
#
loop_
_entity_poly.entity_id
_entity_poly.type
_entity_poly.pdbx_seq_one_letter_code
_entity_poly.pdbx_strand_id
1 'polypeptide(L)'
;MFPAKSENENIVLYEDNITFNYPRQLINKGKQPNYCLADFISSEGSDHLGVFTVTAGHGLKKLVEKYESNHDDYSSIMVKLIADRFAEASAEWLHEKIRKEYWGFAKDEKFSHDELIKEKYIGIRPAPGYPACPDHTEKDKIWKLLDVENMIGVTLTETRAMWPTASVCGWIFSHPESRYFSVLKNK
;
A
#
# COMPACT_ATOMS: atom_id res chain seq x y z
N MET A 1 -10.26 1.22 8.19
CA MET A 1 -11.22 1.60 7.14
C MET A 1 -11.75 2.94 7.52
N PHE A 2 -11.66 3.92 6.62
CA PHE A 2 -11.96 5.31 6.95
C PHE A 2 -13.00 5.84 5.96
N PRO A 3 -14.07 6.50 6.44
CA PRO A 3 -15.02 7.17 5.56
C PRO A 3 -14.29 8.24 4.74
N ALA A 4 -14.53 8.24 3.43
CA ALA A 4 -13.74 8.98 2.47
C ALA A 4 -14.61 9.57 1.36
N LYS A 5 -14.16 10.69 0.81
CA LYS A 5 -14.71 11.26 -0.42
C LYS A 5 -13.62 11.79 -1.33
N SER A 6 -13.87 11.78 -2.63
CA SER A 6 -12.97 12.43 -3.58
C SER A 6 -13.27 13.92 -3.70
N GLU A 7 -12.22 14.71 -3.79
CA GLU A 7 -12.27 16.14 -4.11
C GLU A 7 -11.18 16.46 -5.13
N ASN A 8 -11.55 16.52 -6.41
CA ASN A 8 -10.62 16.65 -7.54
C ASN A 8 -9.60 15.49 -7.59
N GLU A 9 -8.33 15.77 -7.30
CA GLU A 9 -7.21 14.83 -7.32
C GLU A 9 -6.88 14.31 -5.90
N ASN A 10 -7.74 14.60 -4.94
CA ASN A 10 -7.53 14.27 -3.54
C ASN A 10 -8.59 13.30 -3.02
N ILE A 11 -8.24 12.55 -1.97
CA ILE A 11 -9.19 11.80 -1.16
C ILE A 11 -9.15 12.37 0.25
N VAL A 12 -10.31 12.83 0.74
CA VAL A 12 -10.49 13.43 2.05
C VAL A 12 -11.10 12.40 2.99
N LEU A 13 -10.37 12.06 4.06
CA LEU A 13 -10.87 11.35 5.22
C LEU A 13 -11.43 12.38 6.19
N TYR A 14 -12.72 12.65 6.08
CA TYR A 14 -13.34 13.83 6.69
C TYR A 14 -13.52 13.72 8.21
N GLU A 15 -13.56 12.50 8.76
CA GLU A 15 -13.61 12.28 10.22
C GLU A 15 -12.23 12.40 10.87
N ASP A 16 -11.17 12.04 10.14
CA ASP A 16 -9.78 12.04 10.63
C ASP A 16 -9.02 13.34 10.31
N ASN A 17 -9.64 14.24 9.52
CA ASN A 17 -9.04 15.48 9.04
C ASN A 17 -7.70 15.23 8.31
N ILE A 18 -7.68 14.21 7.44
CA ILE A 18 -6.54 13.82 6.62
C ILE A 18 -6.95 13.85 5.15
N THR A 19 -6.11 14.46 4.32
CA THR A 19 -6.30 14.51 2.87
C THR A 19 -5.10 13.88 2.19
N PHE A 20 -5.31 12.82 1.40
CA PHE A 20 -4.29 12.23 0.54
C PHE A 20 -4.32 12.87 -0.85
N ASN A 21 -3.14 13.14 -1.42
CA ASN A 21 -3.02 13.73 -2.75
C ASN A 21 -2.62 12.65 -3.77
N TYR A 22 -3.28 12.64 -4.93
CA TYR A 22 -3.01 11.65 -5.98
C TYR A 22 -2.80 12.33 -7.33
N PRO A 23 -1.62 12.16 -7.97
CA PRO A 23 -1.38 12.78 -9.26
C PRO A 23 -2.28 12.17 -10.34
N ARG A 24 -2.72 13.01 -11.27
CA ARG A 24 -3.42 12.59 -12.48
C ARG A 24 -2.44 12.32 -13.61
N GLN A 25 -2.76 11.37 -14.47
CA GLN A 25 -2.04 11.17 -15.72
C GLN A 25 -2.19 12.39 -16.65
N LEU A 26 -1.09 12.81 -17.29
CA LEU A 26 -1.06 13.95 -18.22
C LEU A 26 -0.59 13.50 -19.60
N ILE A 27 -1.11 12.36 -20.07
CA ILE A 27 -0.76 11.80 -21.39
C ILE A 27 -1.94 11.90 -22.35
N ASN A 28 -1.65 12.15 -23.63
CA ASN A 28 -2.70 12.12 -24.66
C ASN A 28 -3.03 10.67 -25.00
N LYS A 29 -4.22 10.21 -24.56
CA LYS A 29 -4.74 8.87 -24.85
C LYS A 29 -5.94 8.88 -25.79
N GLY A 30 -6.13 9.97 -26.55
CA GLY A 30 -7.31 10.16 -27.38
C GLY A 30 -8.59 10.16 -26.54
N LYS A 31 -9.42 9.12 -26.68
CA LYS A 31 -10.71 9.00 -25.99
C LYS A 31 -10.64 8.37 -24.60
N GLN A 32 -9.50 7.79 -24.21
CA GLN A 32 -9.38 7.15 -22.90
C GLN A 32 -9.15 8.21 -21.82
N PRO A 33 -9.72 8.02 -20.61
CA PRO A 33 -9.51 8.95 -19.51
C PRO A 33 -8.08 8.93 -19.00
N ASN A 34 -7.67 10.08 -18.48
CA ASN A 34 -6.47 10.24 -17.69
C ASN A 34 -6.79 9.91 -16.23
N TYR A 35 -6.24 8.80 -15.75
CA TYR A 35 -6.58 8.26 -14.44
C TYR A 35 -5.91 9.05 -13.31
N CYS A 36 -6.62 9.20 -12.21
CA CYS A 36 -6.16 9.57 -10.88
C CYS A 36 -6.72 8.55 -9.88
N LEU A 37 -5.99 8.23 -8.80
CA LEU A 37 -6.48 7.28 -7.80
C LEU A 37 -7.74 7.81 -7.08
N ALA A 38 -7.88 9.13 -6.96
CA ALA A 38 -9.07 9.77 -6.40
C ALA A 38 -10.34 9.49 -7.22
N ASP A 39 -10.22 9.16 -8.52
CA ASP A 39 -11.36 8.85 -9.39
C ASP A 39 -12.09 7.56 -8.95
N PHE A 40 -11.44 6.72 -8.13
CA PHE A 40 -11.99 5.46 -7.63
C PHE A 40 -12.70 5.58 -6.28
N ILE A 41 -12.93 6.81 -5.80
CA ILE A 41 -13.72 7.10 -4.59
C ILE A 41 -14.85 8.07 -4.94
N SER A 42 -16.05 7.82 -4.42
CA SER A 42 -17.21 8.70 -4.64
C SER A 42 -16.97 10.12 -4.11
N SER A 43 -17.43 11.12 -4.85
CA SER A 43 -17.43 12.53 -4.41
C SER A 43 -18.61 12.85 -3.47
N GLU A 44 -19.59 11.96 -3.35
CA GLU A 44 -20.84 12.19 -2.60
C GLU A 44 -20.75 11.85 -1.11
N GLY A 45 -19.59 11.38 -0.60
CA GLY A 45 -19.36 11.20 0.83
C GLY A 45 -19.83 9.88 1.45
N SER A 46 -20.21 8.88 0.65
CA SER A 46 -20.66 7.56 1.12
C SER A 46 -19.64 6.44 0.94
N ASP A 47 -18.40 6.78 0.57
CA ASP A 47 -17.36 5.81 0.22
C ASP A 47 -16.29 5.69 1.32
N HIS A 48 -15.35 4.77 1.15
CA HIS A 48 -14.33 4.48 2.14
C HIS A 48 -12.97 4.23 1.50
N LEU A 49 -11.91 4.53 2.25
CA LEU A 49 -10.54 4.19 1.91
C LEU A 49 -9.97 3.25 2.97
N GLY A 50 -9.36 2.14 2.54
CA GLY A 50 -8.53 1.34 3.41
C GLY A 50 -7.11 1.88 3.46
N VAL A 51 -6.46 1.78 4.62
CA VAL A 51 -5.05 2.15 4.80
C VAL A 51 -4.40 1.07 5.66
N PHE A 52 -3.19 0.66 5.30
CA PHE A 52 -2.49 -0.41 6.00
C PHE A 52 -0.98 -0.17 6.06
N THR A 53 -0.36 -0.75 7.08
CA THR A 53 1.10 -0.96 7.17
C THR A 53 1.35 -2.34 7.79
N VAL A 54 2.27 -3.10 7.21
CA VAL A 54 2.74 -4.40 7.71
C VAL A 54 4.26 -4.45 7.73
N THR A 55 4.81 -5.33 8.56
CA THR A 55 6.25 -5.63 8.61
C THR A 55 6.46 -7.11 8.84
N ALA A 56 7.53 -7.68 8.25
CA ALA A 56 7.98 -9.03 8.57
C ALA A 56 8.59 -9.13 9.99
N GLY A 57 8.81 -7.99 10.65
CA GLY A 57 9.23 -7.90 12.06
C GLY A 57 10.61 -7.27 12.26
N HIS A 58 10.93 -6.98 13.53
CA HIS A 58 12.09 -6.19 13.95
C HIS A 58 13.40 -6.99 14.09
N GLY A 59 13.35 -8.31 13.92
CA GLY A 59 14.48 -9.21 14.17
C GLY A 59 15.54 -9.25 13.07
N LEU A 60 15.24 -8.74 11.88
CA LEU A 60 16.09 -8.91 10.69
C LEU A 60 17.50 -8.36 10.88
N LYS A 61 17.64 -7.14 11.42
CA LYS A 61 18.95 -6.50 11.62
C LYS A 61 19.89 -7.37 12.47
N LYS A 62 19.38 -7.90 13.60
CA LYS A 62 20.16 -8.78 14.49
C LYS A 62 20.59 -10.07 13.81
N LEU A 63 19.73 -10.66 12.97
CA LEU A 63 20.05 -11.88 12.23
C LEU A 63 21.12 -11.62 11.18
N VAL A 64 20.99 -10.51 10.44
CA VAL A 64 21.97 -10.08 9.44
C VAL A 64 23.34 -9.84 10.07
N GLU A 65 23.40 -9.05 11.15
CA GLU A 65 24.65 -8.78 11.87
C GLU A 65 25.32 -10.05 12.38
N LYS A 66 24.54 -11.03 12.86
CA LYS A 66 25.03 -12.34 13.31
C LYS A 66 25.64 -13.17 12.16
N TYR A 67 25.01 -13.18 10.99
CA TYR A 67 25.54 -13.93 9.84
C TYR A 67 26.78 -13.26 9.26
N GLU A 68 26.76 -11.93 9.14
CA GLU A 68 27.91 -11.14 8.66
C GLU A 68 29.11 -11.25 9.61
N SER A 69 28.90 -11.27 10.94
CA SER A 69 30.00 -11.49 11.91
C SER A 69 30.62 -12.88 11.83
N ASN A 70 29.89 -13.85 11.29
CA ASN A 70 30.37 -15.22 11.06
C ASN A 70 30.91 -15.44 9.63
N HIS A 71 31.02 -14.37 8.82
CA HIS A 71 31.39 -14.43 7.40
C HIS A 71 30.47 -15.35 6.58
N ASP A 72 29.20 -15.48 6.97
CA ASP A 72 28.17 -16.23 6.27
C ASP A 72 27.31 -15.29 5.40
N ASP A 73 27.90 -14.83 4.29
CA ASP A 73 27.24 -13.91 3.36
C ASP A 73 25.98 -14.51 2.74
N TYR A 74 25.97 -15.83 2.52
CA TYR A 74 24.82 -16.54 1.97
C TYR A 74 23.60 -16.41 2.89
N SER A 75 23.76 -16.73 4.18
CA SER A 75 22.65 -16.64 5.14
C SER A 75 22.23 -15.19 5.39
N SER A 76 23.16 -14.23 5.37
CA SER A 76 22.85 -12.79 5.45
C SER A 76 21.95 -12.34 4.29
N ILE A 77 22.28 -12.73 3.06
CA ILE A 77 21.46 -12.42 1.88
C ILE A 77 20.13 -13.17 1.96
N MET A 78 20.16 -14.47 2.29
CA MET A 78 18.96 -15.31 2.34
C MET A 78 17.93 -14.79 3.35
N VAL A 79 18.35 -14.39 4.55
CA VAL A 79 17.42 -13.87 5.56
C VAL A 79 16.80 -12.54 5.14
N LYS A 80 17.54 -11.67 4.43
CA LYS A 80 17.00 -10.44 3.84
C LYS A 80 15.92 -10.75 2.80
N LEU A 81 16.18 -11.71 1.90
CA LEU A 81 15.22 -12.15 0.88
C LEU A 81 13.97 -12.77 1.51
N ILE A 82 14.12 -13.65 2.50
CA ILE A 82 12.98 -14.27 3.19
C ILE A 82 12.12 -13.21 3.90
N ALA A 83 12.75 -12.26 4.60
CA ALA A 83 12.02 -11.19 5.28
C ALA A 83 11.22 -10.34 4.29
N ASP A 84 11.81 -9.98 3.15
CA ASP A 84 11.10 -9.27 2.07
C ASP A 84 9.89 -10.07 1.55
N ARG A 85 10.05 -11.38 1.32
CA ARG A 85 8.93 -12.25 0.92
C ARG A 85 7.84 -12.33 2.00
N PHE A 86 8.19 -12.33 3.28
CA PHE A 86 7.20 -12.30 4.36
C PHE A 86 6.46 -10.96 4.45
N ALA A 87 7.11 -9.83 4.18
CA ALA A 87 6.46 -8.53 4.17
C ALA A 87 5.39 -8.48 3.06
N GLU A 88 5.74 -8.90 1.84
CA GLU A 88 4.82 -8.97 0.71
C GLU A 88 3.69 -9.99 0.93
N ALA A 89 4.01 -11.17 1.45
CA ALA A 89 3.00 -12.18 1.77
C ALA A 89 2.02 -11.68 2.85
N SER A 90 2.51 -10.91 3.83
CA SER A 90 1.67 -10.29 4.87
C SER A 90 0.75 -9.23 4.27
N ALA A 91 1.24 -8.45 3.31
CA ALA A 91 0.43 -7.46 2.61
C ALA A 91 -0.68 -8.12 1.77
N GLU A 92 -0.37 -9.20 1.04
CA GLU A 92 -1.38 -9.97 0.27
C GLU A 92 -2.41 -10.63 1.19
N TRP A 93 -1.96 -11.28 2.27
CA TRP A 93 -2.82 -11.90 3.26
C TRP A 93 -3.76 -10.89 3.93
N LEU A 94 -3.22 -9.74 4.37
CA LEU A 94 -4.02 -8.69 4.98
C LEU A 94 -5.01 -8.11 3.98
N HIS A 95 -4.60 -7.91 2.73
CA HIS A 95 -5.48 -7.44 1.68
C HIS A 95 -6.63 -8.43 1.44
N GLU A 96 -6.37 -9.73 1.33
CA GLU A 96 -7.41 -10.76 1.23
C GLU A 96 -8.39 -10.70 2.42
N LYS A 97 -7.85 -10.61 3.64
CA LYS A 97 -8.66 -10.47 4.86
C LYS A 97 -9.52 -9.21 4.84
N ILE A 98 -9.02 -8.09 4.32
CA ILE A 98 -9.79 -6.86 4.21
C ILE A 98 -10.92 -7.03 3.19
N ARG A 99 -10.65 -7.60 2.01
CA ARG A 99 -11.68 -7.84 0.99
C ARG A 99 -12.81 -8.75 1.50
N LYS A 100 -12.47 -9.81 2.24
CA LYS A 100 -13.42 -10.86 2.67
C LYS A 100 -14.09 -10.59 4.00
N GLU A 101 -13.36 -10.05 4.97
CA GLU A 101 -13.79 -10.00 6.38
C GLU A 101 -13.93 -8.57 6.90
N TYR A 102 -12.86 -7.76 6.87
CA TYR A 102 -12.89 -6.44 7.52
C TYR A 102 -13.72 -5.39 6.76
N TRP A 103 -13.54 -5.30 5.44
CA TRP A 103 -14.37 -4.47 4.57
C TRP A 103 -15.52 -5.30 3.98
N GLY A 104 -15.23 -6.54 3.58
CA GLY A 104 -16.26 -7.52 3.25
C GLY A 104 -17.03 -7.22 1.97
N PHE A 105 -16.43 -6.54 1.00
CA PHE A 105 -17.04 -6.35 -0.33
C PHE A 105 -16.87 -7.57 -1.25
N ALA A 106 -16.06 -8.56 -0.87
CA ALA A 106 -15.83 -9.80 -1.62
C ALA A 106 -15.88 -11.04 -0.71
N LYS A 107 -16.95 -11.19 0.09
CA LYS A 107 -17.08 -12.25 1.11
C LYS A 107 -16.96 -13.67 0.55
N ASP A 108 -17.50 -13.90 -0.64
CA ASP A 108 -17.55 -15.21 -1.29
C ASP A 108 -16.30 -15.52 -2.14
N GLU A 109 -15.27 -14.67 -2.06
CA GLU A 109 -14.01 -14.83 -2.80
C GLU A 109 -13.27 -16.13 -2.43
N LYS A 110 -12.99 -16.94 -3.46
CA LYS A 110 -12.27 -18.22 -3.36
C LYS A 110 -11.22 -18.33 -4.47
N PHE A 111 -10.21 -17.47 -4.42
CA PHE A 111 -9.07 -17.55 -5.34
C PHE A 111 -7.99 -18.50 -4.83
N SER A 112 -7.36 -19.19 -5.77
CA SER A 112 -6.10 -19.89 -5.51
C SER A 112 -4.93 -18.91 -5.36
N HIS A 113 -3.82 -19.36 -4.80
CA HIS A 113 -2.61 -18.53 -4.66
C HIS A 113 -2.14 -17.94 -6.00
N ASP A 114 -2.14 -18.73 -7.07
CA ASP A 114 -1.77 -18.26 -8.42
C ASP A 114 -2.72 -17.19 -8.97
N GLU A 115 -3.98 -17.19 -8.53
CA GLU A 115 -4.97 -16.19 -8.93
C GLU A 115 -4.82 -14.90 -8.12
N LEU A 116 -4.41 -15.00 -6.86
CA LEU A 116 -4.01 -13.83 -6.05
C LEU A 116 -2.77 -13.15 -6.67
N ILE A 117 -1.75 -13.92 -7.06
CA ILE A 117 -0.56 -13.39 -7.76
C ILE A 117 -0.93 -12.67 -9.07
N LYS A 118 -1.95 -13.17 -9.77
CA LYS A 118 -2.47 -12.56 -11.01
C LYS A 118 -3.45 -11.42 -10.77
N GLU A 119 -3.63 -11.01 -9.51
CA GLU A 119 -4.52 -9.92 -9.09
C GLU A 119 -5.96 -10.09 -9.63
N LYS A 120 -6.48 -11.32 -9.66
CA LYS A 120 -7.83 -11.60 -10.19
C LYS A 120 -8.97 -11.07 -9.31
N TYR A 121 -8.65 -10.57 -8.11
CA TYR A 121 -9.62 -10.03 -7.16
C TYR A 121 -10.10 -8.64 -7.53
N ILE A 122 -11.18 -8.21 -6.88
CA ILE A 122 -11.68 -6.84 -6.99
C ILE A 122 -10.88 -5.92 -6.06
N GLY A 123 -10.59 -4.72 -6.56
CA GLY A 123 -9.88 -3.69 -5.80
C GLY A 123 -8.36 -3.74 -5.98
N ILE A 124 -7.70 -2.68 -5.54
CA ILE A 124 -6.25 -2.52 -5.63
C ILE A 124 -5.67 -2.04 -4.30
N ARG A 125 -4.37 -2.27 -4.10
CA ARG A 125 -3.62 -1.80 -2.93
C ARG A 125 -2.39 -0.94 -3.28
N PRO A 126 -2.56 0.24 -3.92
CA PRO A 126 -1.43 1.07 -4.30
C PRO A 126 -0.66 1.58 -3.06
N ALA A 127 0.63 1.79 -3.25
CA ALA A 127 1.54 2.24 -2.21
C ALA A 127 2.24 3.55 -2.61
N PRO A 128 2.50 4.48 -1.68
CA PRO A 128 3.33 5.65 -1.95
C PRO A 128 4.74 5.25 -2.44
N GLY A 129 5.22 5.92 -3.48
CA GLY A 129 6.48 5.63 -4.17
C GLY A 129 6.34 4.75 -5.42
N TYR A 130 5.16 4.16 -5.65
CA TYR A 130 4.88 3.39 -6.87
C TYR A 130 4.39 4.28 -8.02
N PRO A 131 4.39 3.79 -9.28
CA PRO A 131 4.10 4.62 -10.45
C PRO A 131 2.75 5.35 -10.45
N ALA A 132 1.74 4.87 -9.72
CA ALA A 132 0.43 5.51 -9.60
C ALA A 132 0.44 6.69 -8.59
N CYS A 133 1.33 6.66 -7.60
CA CYS A 133 1.53 7.70 -6.60
C CYS A 133 3.02 7.72 -6.19
N PRO A 134 3.89 8.37 -6.99
CA PRO A 134 5.34 8.34 -6.78
C PRO A 134 5.80 9.19 -5.60
N ASP A 135 4.93 10.05 -5.04
CA ASP A 135 5.28 10.91 -3.92
C ASP A 135 5.36 10.08 -2.63
N HIS A 136 6.57 10.02 -2.06
CA HIS A 136 6.83 9.32 -0.80
C HIS A 136 6.32 10.07 0.43
N THR A 137 6.06 11.38 0.35
CA THR A 137 5.61 12.20 1.49
C THR A 137 4.21 11.81 1.97
N GLU A 138 3.40 11.17 1.12
CA GLU A 138 2.09 10.66 1.51
C GLU A 138 2.17 9.57 2.60
N LYS A 139 3.34 8.94 2.81
CA LYS A 139 3.56 8.03 3.96
C LYS A 139 3.44 8.74 5.30
N ASP A 140 3.82 10.02 5.38
CA ASP A 140 3.77 10.79 6.63
C ASP A 140 2.30 10.84 7.15
N LYS A 141 1.33 10.89 6.23
CA LYS A 141 -0.11 10.84 6.54
C LYS A 141 -0.58 9.46 6.97
N ILE A 142 -0.09 8.39 6.32
CA ILE A 142 -0.36 7.00 6.74
C ILE A 142 0.14 6.78 8.17
N TRP A 143 1.36 7.25 8.45
CA TRP A 143 1.99 7.12 9.77
C TRP A 143 1.18 7.82 10.85
N LYS A 144 0.75 9.06 10.57
CA LYS A 144 -0.11 9.81 11.48
C LYS A 144 -1.48 9.15 11.68
N LEU A 145 -2.11 8.69 10.61
CA LEU A 145 -3.46 8.11 10.64
C LEU A 145 -3.53 6.81 11.45
N LEU A 146 -2.56 5.90 11.23
CA LEU A 146 -2.56 4.57 11.85
C LEU A 146 -1.73 4.48 13.13
N ASP A 147 -1.10 5.59 13.54
CA ASP A 147 -0.16 5.64 14.66
C ASP A 147 0.91 4.53 14.58
N VAL A 148 1.49 4.37 13.38
CA VAL A 148 2.26 3.18 12.97
C VAL A 148 3.44 2.89 13.91
N GLU A 149 4.16 3.92 14.34
CA GLU A 149 5.33 3.77 15.21
C GLU A 149 4.94 3.19 16.57
N ASN A 150 3.84 3.66 17.16
CA ASN A 150 3.39 3.16 18.46
C ASN A 150 2.71 1.78 18.33
N MET A 151 1.96 1.55 17.25
CA MET A 151 1.17 0.33 17.06
C MET A 151 2.03 -0.89 16.68
N ILE A 152 3.01 -0.71 15.79
CA ILE A 152 3.81 -1.82 15.26
C ILE A 152 5.32 -1.56 15.25
N GLY A 153 5.78 -0.39 15.71
CA GLY A 153 7.21 -0.07 15.84
C GLY A 153 7.92 0.27 14.53
N VAL A 154 7.20 0.37 13.41
CA VAL A 154 7.81 0.67 12.10
C VAL A 154 7.95 2.19 11.95
N THR A 155 9.16 2.67 11.67
CA THR A 155 9.47 4.10 11.56
C THR A 155 9.73 4.53 10.12
N LEU A 156 9.68 5.84 9.87
CA LEU A 156 10.13 6.45 8.60
C LEU A 156 11.50 7.09 8.77
N THR A 157 12.39 6.88 7.81
CA THR A 157 13.65 7.63 7.70
C THR A 157 13.41 9.05 7.19
N GLU A 158 14.44 9.89 7.19
CA GLU A 158 14.39 11.24 6.58
C GLU A 158 13.93 11.22 5.11
N THR A 159 14.23 10.14 4.38
CA THR A 159 13.82 9.93 2.98
C THR A 159 12.52 9.15 2.84
N ARG A 160 11.79 8.90 3.94
CA ARG A 160 10.53 8.13 3.98
C ARG A 160 10.70 6.68 3.49
N ALA A 161 11.89 6.12 3.67
CA ALA A 161 12.06 4.68 3.67
C ALA A 161 11.49 4.12 4.99
N MET A 162 10.92 2.91 4.94
CA MET A 162 10.37 2.26 6.12
C MET A 162 11.47 1.47 6.84
N TRP A 163 11.43 1.49 8.17
CA TRP A 163 12.32 0.68 9.01
C TRP A 163 11.50 -0.11 10.04
N PRO A 164 11.58 -1.45 10.05
CA PRO A 164 12.43 -2.34 9.25
C PRO A 164 12.16 -2.25 7.74
N THR A 165 13.19 -2.53 6.92
CA THR A 165 13.09 -2.43 5.45
C THR A 165 12.11 -3.42 4.84
N ALA A 166 11.94 -4.59 5.46
CA ALA A 166 10.93 -5.58 5.10
C ALA A 166 9.54 -5.16 5.65
N SER A 167 9.02 -4.07 5.12
CA SER A 167 7.72 -3.50 5.47
C SER A 167 7.00 -3.01 4.22
N VAL A 168 5.67 -3.05 4.25
CA VAL A 168 4.81 -2.59 3.16
C VAL A 168 3.72 -1.71 3.75
N CYS A 169 3.44 -0.57 3.14
CA CYS A 169 2.32 0.30 3.48
C CYS A 169 1.57 0.70 2.22
N GLY A 170 0.31 1.06 2.36
CA GLY A 170 -0.45 1.59 1.25
C GLY A 170 -1.90 1.84 1.56
N TRP A 171 -2.65 2.08 0.50
CA TRP A 171 -4.10 2.25 0.52
C TRP A 171 -4.77 1.00 0.00
N ILE A 172 -6.08 0.88 0.20
CA ILE A 172 -6.93 -0.15 -0.40
C ILE A 172 -8.15 0.55 -0.98
N PHE A 173 -8.39 0.27 -2.26
CA PHE A 173 -9.55 0.76 -3.02
C PHE A 173 -10.45 -0.42 -3.34
N SER A 174 -11.75 -0.29 -3.11
CA SER A 174 -12.74 -1.34 -3.34
C SER A 174 -13.45 -1.23 -4.69
N HIS A 175 -13.32 -0.10 -5.39
CA HIS A 175 -14.04 0.14 -6.64
C HIS A 175 -13.70 -0.95 -7.69
N PRO A 176 -14.70 -1.62 -8.30
CA PRO A 176 -14.47 -2.72 -9.24
C PRO A 176 -13.61 -2.38 -10.46
N GLU A 177 -13.63 -1.12 -10.89
CA GLU A 177 -12.84 -0.67 -12.04
C GLU A 177 -11.48 -0.06 -11.68
N SER A 178 -11.15 -0.03 -10.38
CA SER A 178 -9.85 0.44 -9.90
C SER A 178 -8.73 -0.40 -10.50
N ARG A 179 -7.63 0.27 -10.86
CA ARG A 179 -6.53 -0.37 -11.59
C ARG A 179 -5.22 0.35 -11.34
N TYR A 180 -4.12 -0.38 -11.46
CA TYR A 180 -2.80 0.21 -11.49
C TYR A 180 -2.55 0.97 -12.80
N PHE A 181 -1.95 2.15 -12.70
CA PHE A 181 -1.51 2.96 -13.82
C PHE A 181 -0.21 3.70 -13.44
N SER A 182 0.35 4.44 -14.39
CA SER A 182 1.60 5.19 -14.17
C SER A 182 1.43 6.65 -14.54
N VAL A 183 1.83 7.55 -13.63
CA VAL A 183 1.94 9.00 -13.84
C VAL A 183 3.38 9.44 -14.14
N LEU A 184 4.34 8.52 -14.11
CA LEU A 184 5.76 8.83 -14.38
C LEU A 184 6.02 9.32 -15.80
N LYS A 185 5.05 9.12 -16.71
CA LYS A 185 5.08 9.57 -18.10
C LYS A 185 4.37 10.91 -18.31
N ASN A 186 4.06 11.66 -17.25
CA ASN A 186 3.63 13.05 -17.33
C ASN A 186 4.81 13.89 -17.86
N LYS A 187 5.03 13.82 -19.17
CA LYS A 187 5.96 14.65 -19.92
C LYS A 187 5.19 15.39 -20.98
#